data_AF-A0A085F9Q7-F1
#
_entry.id   AF-A0A085F9Q7-F1
#
_cell.length_a   1.000
_cell.length_b   1.000
_cell.length_c   1.000
_cell.angle_alpha   90.00
_cell.angle_beta   90.00
_cell.angle_gamma   90.00
#
_symmetry.space_group_name_H-M   'P 1'
#
loop_
_entity.id
_entity.type
_entity.pdbx_description
1 polymer ?
#
loop_
_entity_poly.entity_id
_entity_poly.type
_entity_poly.pdbx_seq_one_letter_code
_entity_poly.pdbx_strand_id
1 'polypeptide(L)'
;MEKADQIRIAAHAWDYAITLCIRTLPQGPECEALIACDQRPTISNIRAALAIGRGRPWLALIEAALIEIALAAIDDVLHEADRDHRD
;
A
#
# COMPACT_ATOMS: atom_id res chain seq x y z
N MET A 1 4.94 17.63 9.79
CA MET A 1 5.00 16.17 9.97
C MET A 1 6.35 15.74 9.47
N GLU A 2 7.12 14.98 10.24
CA GLU A 2 8.45 14.57 9.79
C GLU A 2 8.32 13.46 8.74
N LYS A 3 9.28 13.37 7.80
CA LYS A 3 9.32 12.34 6.75
C LYS A 3 9.14 10.91 7.30
N ALA A 4 9.79 10.62 8.42
CA ALA A 4 9.69 9.33 9.10
C ALA A 4 8.29 9.04 9.64
N ASP A 5 7.48 10.08 9.92
CA ASP A 5 6.08 9.92 10.29
C ASP A 5 5.24 9.55 9.07
N GLN A 6 5.42 10.21 7.92
CA GLN A 6 4.66 9.92 6.69
C GLN A 6 4.86 8.49 6.21
N ILE A 7 6.10 8.03 6.10
CA ILE A 7 6.43 6.66 5.67
C ILE A 7 5.82 5.64 6.63
N ARG A 8 5.88 5.90 7.94
CA ARG A 8 5.31 5.02 8.96
C ARG A 8 3.78 5.00 8.91
N ILE A 9 3.13 6.14 8.71
CA ILE A 9 1.68 6.24 8.52
C ILE A 9 1.26 5.44 7.29
N ALA A 10 1.96 5.60 6.16
CA ALA A 10 1.68 4.91 4.92
C ALA A 10 1.85 3.38 5.05
N ALA A 11 2.92 2.93 5.71
CA ALA A 11 3.13 1.51 6.01
C ALA A 11 2.02 0.95 6.92
N HIS A 12 1.61 1.69 7.95
CA HIS A 12 0.51 1.27 8.83
C HIS A 12 -0.83 1.21 8.10
N ALA A 13 -1.11 2.15 7.19
CA ALA A 13 -2.33 2.14 6.39
C ALA A 13 -2.41 0.87 5.52
N TRP A 14 -1.28 0.48 4.92
CA TRP A 14 -1.17 -0.75 4.14
C TRP A 14 -1.36 -2.00 5.00
N ASP A 15 -0.60 -2.14 6.09
CA ASP A 15 -0.68 -3.30 6.99
C ASP A 15 -2.10 -3.50 7.52
N TYR A 16 -2.75 -2.40 7.93
CA TYR A 16 -4.12 -2.40 8.40
C TYR A 16 -5.09 -2.86 7.30
N ALA A 17 -5.02 -2.26 6.11
CA ALA A 17 -5.90 -2.57 5.00
C ALA A 17 -5.79 -4.05 4.60
N ILE A 18 -4.58 -4.55 4.38
CA ILE A 18 -4.35 -5.94 3.97
C ILE A 18 -4.74 -6.94 5.07
N THR A 19 -4.37 -6.67 6.33
CA THR A 19 -4.76 -7.54 7.46
C THR A 19 -6.28 -7.65 7.59
N LEU A 20 -7.00 -6.53 7.43
CA LEU A 20 -8.46 -6.54 7.49
C LEU A 20 -9.07 -7.35 6.33
N CYS A 21 -8.53 -7.22 5.12
CA CYS A 21 -8.97 -8.01 3.96
C CYS A 21 -8.76 -9.52 4.19
N ILE A 22 -7.57 -9.91 4.67
CA ILE A 22 -7.24 -11.32 4.97
C ILE A 22 -8.20 -11.91 6.02
N ARG A 23 -8.52 -11.13 7.07
CA ARG A 23 -9.40 -11.60 8.16
C ARG A 23 -10.87 -11.69 7.78
N THR A 24 -11.29 -10.97 6.74
CA THR A 24 -12.71 -10.88 6.33
C THR A 24 -13.06 -11.84 5.20
N LEU A 25 -12.07 -12.31 4.45
CA LEU A 25 -12.26 -13.29 3.39
C LEU A 25 -12.29 -14.72 3.94
N PRO A 26 -13.14 -15.61 3.36
CA PRO A 26 -13.03 -17.03 3.63
C PRO A 26 -11.66 -17.55 3.17
N GLN A 27 -11.19 -18.60 3.84
CA GLN A 27 -9.98 -19.32 3.42
C GLN A 27 -10.14 -19.81 1.98
N GLY A 28 -9.09 -19.63 1.16
CA GLY A 28 -9.12 -19.94 -0.25
C GLY A 28 -8.13 -19.09 -1.07
N PRO A 29 -8.13 -19.24 -2.41
CA PRO A 29 -7.10 -18.66 -3.28
C PRO A 29 -7.06 -17.13 -3.23
N GLU A 30 -8.20 -16.46 -3.03
CA GLU A 30 -8.24 -15.01 -2.85
C GLU A 30 -7.52 -14.56 -1.57
N CYS A 31 -7.73 -15.28 -0.47
CA CYS A 31 -7.08 -15.01 0.81
C CYS A 31 -5.58 -15.32 0.74
N GLU A 32 -5.20 -16.44 0.12
CA GLU A 32 -3.79 -16.82 -0.11
C GLU A 32 -3.04 -15.77 -0.94
N ALA A 33 -3.67 -15.23 -1.99
CA ALA A 33 -3.08 -14.17 -2.80
C ALA A 33 -2.85 -12.87 -2.01
N LEU A 34 -3.77 -12.51 -1.10
CA LEU A 34 -3.59 -11.36 -0.22
C LEU A 34 -2.49 -11.60 0.82
N ILE A 35 -2.37 -12.81 1.37
CA ILE A 35 -1.27 -13.20 2.26
C ILE A 35 0.08 -13.11 1.52
N ALA A 36 0.15 -13.58 0.27
CA ALA A 36 1.35 -13.45 -0.55
C ALA A 36 1.69 -11.98 -0.87
N CYS A 37 0.67 -11.13 -1.03
CA CYS A 37 0.84 -9.69 -1.20
C CYS A 37 1.35 -9.01 0.07
N ASP A 38 0.85 -9.40 1.24
CA ASP A 38 1.30 -8.92 2.56
C ASP A 38 2.78 -9.23 2.79
N GLN A 39 3.16 -10.50 2.60
CA GLN A 39 4.54 -10.97 2.81
C GLN A 39 5.52 -10.41 1.78
N ARG A 40 5.05 -10.12 0.57
CA ARG A 40 5.88 -9.66 -0.53
C ARG A 40 5.10 -8.68 -1.41
N PRO A 41 5.08 -7.38 -1.08
CA PRO A 41 4.30 -6.35 -1.79
C PRO A 41 4.97 -5.94 -3.11
N THR A 42 5.18 -6.91 -4.01
CA THR A 42 5.65 -6.63 -5.37
C THR A 42 4.53 -6.00 -6.20
N ILE A 43 4.88 -5.25 -7.26
CA ILE A 43 3.89 -4.66 -8.18
C ILE A 43 2.92 -5.73 -8.71
N SER A 44 3.42 -6.93 -9.02
CA SER A 44 2.59 -8.05 -9.48
C SER A 44 1.58 -8.50 -8.43
N ASN A 45 2.02 -8.66 -7.17
CA ASN A 45 1.14 -9.06 -6.08
C ASN A 45 0.11 -7.98 -5.73
N ILE A 46 0.53 -6.71 -5.73
CA ILE A 46 -0.37 -5.56 -5.53
C ILE A 46 -1.45 -5.53 -6.62
N ARG A 47 -1.07 -5.71 -7.90
CA ARG A 47 -2.03 -5.79 -9.00
C ARG A 47 -2.99 -6.97 -8.86
N ALA A 48 -2.51 -8.11 -8.39
CA ALA A 48 -3.36 -9.26 -8.12
C ALA A 48 -4.37 -8.95 -6.99
N ALA A 49 -3.93 -8.36 -5.89
CA ALA A 49 -4.79 -7.93 -4.79
C ALA A 49 -5.88 -6.94 -5.25
N LEU A 50 -5.52 -5.95 -6.06
CA LEU A 50 -6.46 -5.00 -6.65
C LEU A 50 -7.46 -5.67 -7.60
N ALA A 51 -7.01 -6.65 -8.40
CA ALA A 51 -7.89 -7.40 -9.29
C ALA A 51 -8.92 -8.23 -8.52
N ILE A 52 -8.49 -8.92 -7.45
CA ILE A 52 -9.36 -9.68 -6.54
C ILE A 52 -10.36 -8.75 -5.83
N GLY A 53 -9.92 -7.54 -5.48
CA GLY A 53 -10.75 -6.55 -4.82
C GLY A 53 -11.84 -5.93 -5.69
N ARG A 54 -11.85 -6.15 -7.01
CA ARG A 54 -12.87 -5.56 -7.88
C ARG A 54 -14.27 -5.96 -7.45
N GLY A 55 -15.10 -4.96 -7.14
CA GLY A 55 -16.46 -5.16 -6.65
C GLY A 55 -16.56 -5.58 -5.17
N ARG A 56 -15.43 -5.62 -4.44
CA ARG A 56 -15.38 -5.88 -3.00
C ARG A 56 -15.34 -4.56 -2.22
N PRO A 57 -16.00 -4.47 -1.06
CA PRO A 57 -16.07 -3.23 -0.29
C PRO A 57 -14.72 -2.78 0.29
N TRP A 58 -13.78 -3.71 0.45
CA TRP A 58 -12.46 -3.44 1.03
C TRP A 58 -11.43 -2.90 0.03
N LEU A 59 -11.74 -2.88 -1.28
CA LEU A 59 -10.80 -2.36 -2.30
C LEU A 59 -10.39 -0.92 -2.03
N ALA A 60 -11.34 -0.07 -1.65
CA ALA A 60 -11.09 1.33 -1.36
C ALA A 60 -10.07 1.53 -0.22
N LEU A 61 -10.01 0.61 0.75
CA LEU A 61 -8.98 0.67 1.80
C LEU A 61 -7.58 0.41 1.25
N ILE A 62 -7.42 -0.60 0.38
CA ILE A 62 -6.13 -0.91 -0.24
C ILE A 62 -5.70 0.25 -1.15
N GLU A 63 -6.63 0.80 -1.92
CA GLU A 63 -6.34 1.96 -2.79
C GLU A 63 -5.92 3.19 -2.00
N ALA A 64 -6.60 3.50 -0.89
CA ALA A 64 -6.22 4.60 -0.01
C ALA A 64 -4.81 4.43 0.57
N ALA A 65 -4.47 3.22 1.04
CA ALA A 65 -3.13 2.92 1.54
C ALA A 65 -2.06 3.11 0.46
N LEU A 66 -2.32 2.66 -0.77
CA LEU A 66 -1.39 2.85 -1.89
C LEU A 66 -1.21 4.32 -2.27
N ILE A 67 -2.27 5.13 -2.18
CA ILE A 67 -2.19 6.58 -2.40
C ILE A 67 -1.28 7.23 -1.36
N GLU A 68 -1.44 6.90 -0.07
CA GLU A 68 -0.58 7.44 1.00
C GLU A 68 0.89 7.06 0.80
N ILE A 69 1.16 5.82 0.38
CA ILE A 69 2.51 5.37 0.02
C ILE A 69 3.07 6.18 -1.16
N ALA A 70 2.28 6.39 -2.21
CA ALA A 70 2.70 7.15 -3.38
C ALA A 70 2.99 8.62 -3.04
N LEU A 71 2.17 9.24 -2.18
CA LEU A 71 2.39 10.61 -1.72
C LEU A 71 3.71 10.73 -0.94
N ALA A 72 3.98 9.80 -0.02
CA ALA A 72 5.25 9.76 0.70
C ALA A 72 6.46 9.58 -0.24
N ALA A 73 6.33 8.74 -1.28
CA ALA A 73 7.39 8.53 -2.27
C ALA A 73 7.61 9.74 -3.19
N ILE A 74 6.55 10.46 -3.57
CA ILE A 74 6.66 11.68 -4.39
C ILE A 74 7.34 12.79 -3.59
N ASP A 75 7.00 12.93 -2.30
CA ASP A 75 7.64 13.91 -1.41
C ASP A 75 9.17 13.71 -1.36
N ASP A 76 9.62 12.45 -1.36
CA ASP A 76 11.04 12.10 -1.42
C ASP A 76 11.72 12.59 -2.71
N VAL A 77 11.09 12.35 -3.87
CA VAL A 77 11.62 12.77 -5.18
C VAL A 77 11.72 14.30 -5.26
N LEU A 78 10.70 15.02 -4.78
CA LEU A 78 10.69 16.48 -4.81
C LEU A 78 11.77 17.09 -3.89
N HIS A 79 11.94 16.54 -2.68
CA HIS A 79 12.97 17.01 -1.74
C HIS A 79 14.41 16.67 -2.17
N GLU A 80 14.61 15.62 -2.97
CA GLU A 80 15.91 15.34 -3.60
C GLU A 80 16.19 16.32 -4.74
N ALA A 81 15.22 16.54 -5.63
CA ALA A 81 15.36 17.50 -6.72
C ALA A 81 15.63 18.95 -6.24
N ASP A 82 14.97 19.37 -5.15
CA ASP A 82 15.19 20.69 -4.55
C ASP A 82 16.59 20.85 -3.92
N ARG A 83 17.21 19.75 -3.46
CA ARG A 83 18.58 19.76 -2.93
C ARG A 83 19.59 19.86 -4.07
N ASP A 84 19.43 19.06 -5.11
CA ASP A 84 20.29 19.08 -6.29
C ASP A 84 20.27 20.43 -7.04
N HIS A 85 19.20 21.22 -6.91
CA HIS A 85 19.10 22.55 -7.52
C HIS A 85 19.76 23.67 -6.72
N ARG A 86 20.17 23.40 -5.47
CA ARG A 86 20.80 24.39 -4.56
C ARG A 86 22.32 24.22 -4.45
N ASP A 87 22.85 23.09 -4.89
CA ASP A 87 24.28 22.78 -4.99
C ASP A 87 24.86 23.18 -6.36
#